data_AF-D2C736-F1
#
_entry.id   AF-D2C736-F1
#
_cell.length_a   1.000
_cell.length_b   1.000
_cell.length_c   1.000
_cell.angle_alpha   90.00
_cell.angle_beta   90.00
_cell.angle_gamma   90.00
#
_symmetry.space_group_name_H-M   'P 1'
#
loop_
_entity.id
_entity.type
_entity.pdbx_description
1 polymer ?
#
loop_
_entity_poly.entity_id
_entity_poly.type
_entity_poly.pdbx_seq_one_letter_code
_entity_poly.pdbx_strand_id
1 'polypeptide(L)' 'MDKEKYVKGIEKALQKIAVRELKIVDISEIWIETALPKDLIIEILKEGKLNIPSGIETIKDGRDVIWKRSGS' A
#
# COMPACT_ATOMS: atom_id res chain seq x y z
N MET A 1 -9.81 -3.79 18.26
CA MET A 1 -9.18 -2.58 17.69
C MET A 1 -9.12 -2.76 16.18
N ASP A 2 -9.64 -1.77 15.45
CA ASP A 2 -10.10 -1.77 14.06
C ASP A 2 -9.03 -1.97 12.96
N LYS A 3 -7.88 -2.59 13.27
CA LYS A 3 -6.77 -2.80 12.30
C LYS A 3 -7.22 -3.54 11.03
N GLU A 4 -8.09 -4.54 11.15
CA GLU A 4 -8.63 -5.24 9.98
C GLU A 4 -9.40 -4.34 9.00
N LYS A 5 -10.11 -3.31 9.50
CA LYS A 5 -10.83 -2.37 8.63
C LYS A 5 -9.85 -1.50 7.84
N TYR A 6 -8.74 -1.10 8.48
CA TYR A 6 -7.69 -0.34 7.82
C TYR A 6 -6.94 -1.17 6.77
N VAL A 7 -6.61 -2.43 7.11
CA VAL A 7 -6.01 -3.39 6.16
C VAL A 7 -6.89 -3.51 4.92
N LYS A 8 -8.18 -3.81 5.08
CA LYS A 8 -9.12 -3.92 3.95
C LYS A 8 -9.25 -2.62 3.14
N GLY A 9 -9.17 -1.46 3.80
CA GLY A 9 -9.18 -0.16 3.14
C GLY A 9 -7.96 0.03 2.25
N ILE A 10 -6.77 -0.28 2.77
CA ILE A 10 -5.50 -0.18 2.04
C ILE A 10 -5.47 -1.18 0.88
N GLU A 11 -5.90 -2.44 1.09
CA GLU A 11 -5.96 -3.44 0.01
C GLU A 11 -6.84 -2.98 -1.15
N LYS A 12 -8.01 -2.43 -0.87
CA LYS A 12 -8.90 -1.88 -1.91
C LYS A 12 -8.27 -0.69 -2.64
N ALA A 13 -7.59 0.20 -1.93
CA ALA A 13 -6.88 1.31 -2.55
C ALA A 13 -5.75 0.79 -3.47
N LEU A 14 -4.94 -0.14 -2.99
CA LEU A 14 -3.89 -0.79 -3.78
C LEU A 14 -4.47 -1.49 -5.02
N GLN A 15 -5.62 -2.16 -4.92
CA GLN A 15 -6.29 -2.76 -6.08
C GLN A 15 -6.69 -1.71 -7.12
N LYS A 16 -7.32 -0.60 -6.71
CA LYS A 16 -7.66 0.49 -7.63
C LYS A 16 -6.43 1.09 -8.30
N ILE A 17 -5.35 1.26 -7.55
CA ILE A 17 -4.09 1.78 -8.06
C ILE A 17 -3.47 0.79 -9.05
N ALA A 18 -3.51 -0.51 -8.75
CA ALA A 18 -3.00 -1.56 -9.64
C ALA A 18 -3.78 -1.65 -10.97
N VAL A 19 -5.08 -1.33 -10.97
CA VAL A 19 -5.88 -1.24 -12.20
C VAL A 19 -5.37 -0.13 -13.14
N ARG A 20 -4.69 0.89 -12.60
CA ARG A 20 -4.03 1.93 -13.41
C ARG A 20 -2.68 1.49 -13.99
N GLU A 21 -2.34 0.21 -13.92
CA GLU A 21 -1.06 -0.38 -14.36
C GLU A 21 0.18 0.26 -13.71
N LEU A 22 0.00 0.84 -12.52
CA LEU A 22 1.08 1.45 -11.76
C LEU A 22 1.87 0.39 -11.00
N LYS A 23 3.08 0.12 -11.50
CA LYS A 23 4.05 -0.78 -10.85
C LYS A 23 4.62 -0.21 -9.56
N ILE A 24 4.74 1.11 -9.50
CA ILE A 24 5.34 1.83 -8.38
C ILE A 24 4.26 2.73 -7.78
N VAL A 25 3.97 2.53 -6.50
CA VAL A 25 2.95 3.28 -5.78
C VAL A 25 3.61 4.14 -4.72
N ASP A 26 3.21 5.40 -4.63
CA ASP A 26 3.64 6.27 -3.54
C ASP A 26 2.64 6.16 -2.37
N ILE A 27 3.13 6.22 -1.13
CA ILE A 27 2.27 6.28 0.07
C ILE A 27 1.25 7.41 -0.05
N SER A 28 1.58 8.51 -0.73
CA SER A 28 0.67 9.62 -0.96
C SER A 28 -0.57 9.22 -1.77
N GLU A 29 -0.45 8.32 -2.76
CA GLU A 29 -1.60 7.80 -3.52
C GLU A 29 -2.53 6.97 -2.62
N ILE A 30 -1.93 6.13 -1.76
CA ILE A 30 -2.69 5.32 -0.80
C ILE A 30 -3.38 6.22 0.22
N TRP A 31 -2.71 7.28 0.68
CA TRP A 31 -3.30 8.28 1.56
C TRP A 31 -4.49 8.99 0.92
N ILE A 32 -4.37 9.40 -0.35
CA ILE A 32 -5.47 10.04 -1.10
C ILE A 32 -6.67 9.09 -1.23
N GLU A 33 -6.44 7.82 -1.56
CA GLU A 33 -7.54 6.85 -1.74
C GLU A 33 -8.18 6.37 -0.43
N THR A 34 -7.38 6.24 0.65
CA THR A 34 -7.86 5.67 1.92
C THR A 34 -8.24 6.72 2.96
N ALA A 35 -7.77 7.97 2.80
CA ALA A 35 -7.80 9.02 3.81
C ALA A 35 -7.17 8.62 5.17
N LEU A 36 -6.30 7.61 5.18
CA LEU A 36 -5.63 7.12 6.40
C LEU A 36 -4.31 7.83 6.64
N PRO A 37 -3.93 8.12 7.89
CA PRO A 37 -2.64 8.74 8.19
C PRO A 37 -1.48 7.91 7.64
N LYS A 38 -0.48 8.58 7.07
CA LYS A 38 0.68 7.94 6.42
C LYS A 38 1.41 6.99 7.37
N ASP A 39 1.61 7.37 8.63
CA ASP A 39 2.21 6.50 9.67
C ASP A 39 1.47 5.16 9.80
N LEU A 40 0.14 5.17 9.80
CA LEU A 40 -0.65 3.95 9.89
C LEU A 40 -0.50 3.08 8.64
N ILE A 41 -0.47 3.68 7.46
CA ILE A 41 -0.26 2.96 6.20
C ILE A 41 1.11 2.28 6.21
N ILE A 42 2.15 3.01 6.63
CA ILE A 42 3.53 2.51 6.71
C ILE A 42 3.62 1.36 7.72
N GLU A 43 3.04 1.52 8.91
CA GLU A 43 2.98 0.46 9.93
C GLU A 43 2.33 -0.82 9.38
N ILE A 44 1.18 -0.69 8.72
CA ILE A 44 0.45 -1.84 8.17
C ILE A 44 1.24 -2.50 7.02
N LEU A 45 1.89 -1.69 6.17
CA LEU A 45 2.78 -2.19 5.10
C LEU A 45 3.98 -2.94 5.66
N LYS A 46 4.61 -2.42 6.71
CA LYS A 46 5.75 -3.06 7.39
C LYS A 46 5.35 -4.33 8.12
N GLU A 47 4.14 -4.41 8.67
CA GLU A 47 3.61 -5.63 9.28
C GLU A 47 3.44 -6.78 8.26
N GLY A 48 3.41 -6.50 6.95
CA GLY A 48 3.36 -7.52 5.90
C GLY A 48 2.05 -8.29 5.80
N LYS A 49 0.98 -7.83 6.47
CA LYS A 49 -0.35 -8.49 6.49
C LYS A 49 -1.30 -8.06 5.36
N LEU A 50 -0.79 -7.36 4.34
CA LEU A 50 -1.58 -6.85 3.22
C LEU A 50 -1.44 -7.76 2.00
N ASN A 51 -2.55 -8.07 1.33
CA ASN A 51 -2.50 -8.66 0.00
C ASN A 51 -2.23 -7.57 -1.03
N ILE A 52 -0.97 -7.45 -1.44
CA ILE A 52 -0.57 -6.49 -2.46
C ILE A 52 -0.83 -7.10 -3.84
N PRO A 53 -1.64 -6.45 -4.70
CA PRO A 53 -1.95 -6.96 -6.04
C PRO A 53 -0.68 -7.08 -6.90
N SER A 54 -0.65 -8.09 -7.77
CA SER A 54 0.51 -8.43 -8.61
C SER A 54 0.97 -7.31 -9.54
N GLY A 55 0.08 -6.36 -9.86
CA GLY A 55 0.42 -5.17 -10.63
C GLY A 55 1.37 -4.22 -9.91
N ILE A 56 1.45 -4.28 -8.58
CA ILE A 56 2.34 -3.44 -7.76
C ILE A 56 3.61 -4.22 -7.44
N GLU A 57 4.75 -3.65 -7.87
CA GLU A 57 6.08 -4.17 -7.62
C GLU A 57 6.77 -3.44 -6.46
N THR A 58 6.48 -2.17 -6.25
CA THR A 58 7.17 -1.36 -5.23
C THR A 58 6.25 -0.29 -4.64
N ILE A 59 6.34 -0.09 -3.32
CA ILE A 59 5.70 0.99 -2.59
C ILE A 59 6.77 1.85 -1.93
N LYS A 60 6.73 3.14 -2.21
CA LYS A 60 7.70 4.13 -1.74
C LYS A 60 7.03 5.27 -0.99
N ASP A 61 7.76 5.88 -0.06
CA ASP A 61 7.41 7.16 0.55
C ASP A 61 8.44 8.19 0.09
N GLY A 62 8.11 8.91 -0.98
CA GLY A 62 9.05 9.85 -1.59
C GLY A 62 10.31 9.16 -2.13
N ARG A 63 11.40 9.20 -1.35
CA ARG A 63 12.70 8.58 -1.70
C ARG A 63 12.92 7.23 -1.05
N ASP A 64 12.15 6.89 -0.02
CA ASP A 64 12.35 5.68 0.78
C ASP A 64 11.49 4.53 0.24
N VAL A 65 12.04 3.32 0.18
CA VAL A 65 11.30 2.13 -0.25
C VAL A 65 10.73 1.44 0.97
N ILE A 66 9.42 1.57 1.17
CA ILE A 66 8.72 1.00 2.33
C ILE A 66 8.45 -0.48 2.13
N TRP A 67 8.08 -0.86 0.91
CA TRP A 67 7.80 -2.24 0.55
C TRP A 67 8.24 -2.52 -0.87
N LYS A 68 8.82 -3.68 -1.10
CA LYS A 68 9.18 -4.16 -2.42
C LYS A 68 8.72 -5.61 -2.55
N ARG A 69 8.16 -5.95 -3.70
CA ARG A 69 7.84 -7.33 -4.02
C ARG A 69 9.15 -8.10 -4.07
N SER A 70 9.37 -8.95 -3.07
CA SER A 70 10.37 -10.00 -3.16
C SER A 70 9.86 -10.99 -4.19
N GLY A 71 10.28 -10.83 -5.44
CA GLY A 71 10.13 -11.86 -6.44
C GLY A 71 10.97 -13.06 -6.02
N SER A 72 10.32 -14.21 -5.82
CA SER A 72 10.97 -15.51 -6.02
C SER A 72 10.80 -15.92 -7.47
#